data_AF-A0A1A0MU30-F1
#
_entry.id   AF-A0A1A0MU30-F1
#
_cell.length_a   1.000
_cell.length_b   1.000
_cell.length_c   1.000
_cell.angle_alpha   90.00
_cell.angle_beta   90.00
_cell.angle_gamma   90.00
#
_symmetry.space_group_name_H-M   'P 1'
#
loop_
_entity.id
_entity.type
_entity.pdbx_description
1 polymer ?
#
loop_
_entity_poly.entity_id
_entity_poly.type
_entity_poly.pdbx_seq_one_letter_code
_entity_poly.pdbx_strand_id
1 'polypeptide(L)'
;MPIAEVVMSWKQLPVMGAMAVGAVIASAPSVSAAPGDYQYVRTVSGAVRCVISADHVGCERTSIDGFPGAPRSQSGPGNVNIAGVDADGTFNYGEGNIGGVDSGEVTLDYGRIFRINGWTVLPSFDGTRFTNDASGRGMLVSIDGVTPF
;
A
#
# COMPACT_ATOMS: atom_id res chain seq x y z
N MET A 1 42.01 62.34 37.57
CA MET A 1 40.72 61.93 38.18
C MET A 1 39.62 62.79 37.57
N PRO A 2 38.46 62.27 37.15
CA PRO A 2 38.24 61.06 36.35
C PRO A 2 37.26 61.28 35.15
N ILE A 3 36.98 60.18 34.42
CA ILE A 3 35.80 59.78 33.58
C ILE A 3 35.52 60.53 32.25
N ALA A 4 35.71 59.94 31.05
CA ALA A 4 34.98 58.84 30.35
C ALA A 4 33.55 59.29 29.92
N GLU A 5 33.08 59.19 28.66
CA GLU A 5 32.88 58.00 27.80
C GLU A 5 32.82 58.39 26.30
N VAL A 6 33.51 57.66 25.39
CA VAL A 6 33.03 56.60 24.47
C VAL A 6 31.90 57.02 23.50
N VAL A 7 32.22 57.08 22.20
CA VAL A 7 31.57 56.21 21.19
C VAL A 7 32.42 56.08 19.93
N MET A 8 32.73 54.83 19.59
CA MET A 8 33.38 54.36 18.37
C MET A 8 32.39 54.40 17.19
N SER A 9 32.86 54.78 16.01
CA SER A 9 32.23 54.35 14.75
C SER A 9 33.33 54.01 13.74
N TRP A 10 33.68 52.73 13.71
CA TRP A 10 34.64 52.14 12.78
C TRP A 10 33.91 51.63 11.54
N LYS A 11 34.35 52.13 10.38
CA LYS A 11 34.72 51.39 9.16
C LYS A 11 34.06 50.03 8.87
N GLN A 12 33.58 49.96 7.61
CA GLN A 12 33.75 48.93 6.56
C GLN A 12 32.60 47.98 6.19
N LEU A 13 32.37 47.91 4.86
CA LEU A 13 31.35 47.15 4.11
C LEU A 13 31.61 45.63 4.10
N PRO A 14 30.58 44.83 3.75
CA PRO A 14 30.86 43.63 2.94
C PRO A 14 29.90 43.41 1.76
N VAL A 15 30.52 43.23 0.58
CA VAL A 15 30.30 42.18 -0.44
C VAL A 15 29.00 41.39 -0.35
N MET A 16 28.08 41.62 -1.30
CA MET A 16 26.96 40.71 -1.58
C MET A 16 27.47 39.46 -2.32
N GLY A 17 27.60 38.36 -1.59
CA GLY A 17 27.72 37.02 -2.16
C GLY A 17 26.34 36.41 -2.39
N ALA A 18 26.00 36.11 -3.64
CA ALA A 18 24.79 35.37 -4.00
C ALA A 18 25.02 33.87 -3.74
N MET A 19 24.37 33.31 -2.72
CA MET A 19 24.30 31.85 -2.55
C MET A 19 23.13 31.31 -3.37
N ALA A 20 23.43 30.50 -4.40
CA ALA A 20 22.44 29.67 -5.08
C ALA A 20 22.22 28.39 -4.24
N VAL A 21 21.01 28.23 -3.70
CA VAL A 21 20.60 27.00 -3.00
C VAL A 21 20.28 25.94 -4.05
N GLY A 22 21.17 24.96 -4.20
CA GLY A 22 20.92 23.77 -5.03
C GLY A 22 19.88 22.87 -4.36
N ALA A 23 18.72 22.71 -4.97
CA ALA A 23 17.72 21.74 -4.55
C ALA A 23 18.17 20.33 -4.95
N VAL A 24 18.51 19.50 -3.96
CA VAL A 24 18.77 18.08 -4.16
C VAL A 24 17.43 17.34 -4.26
N ILE A 25 17.04 16.98 -5.48
CA ILE A 25 15.95 16.03 -5.73
C ILE A 25 16.44 14.63 -5.35
N ALA A 26 16.00 14.13 -4.20
CA ALA A 26 16.19 12.74 -3.80
C ALA A 26 15.28 11.86 -4.67
N SER A 27 15.84 11.23 -5.70
CA SER A 27 15.17 10.17 -6.45
C SER A 27 15.14 8.90 -5.60
N ALA A 28 13.94 8.49 -5.16
CA ALA A 28 13.75 7.18 -4.58
C ALA A 28 13.91 6.10 -5.68
N PRO A 29 14.54 4.95 -5.40
CA PRO A 29 14.62 3.86 -6.36
C PRO A 29 13.22 3.26 -6.56
N SER A 30 12.68 3.38 -7.77
CA SER A 30 11.54 2.59 -8.23
C SER A 30 12.07 1.22 -8.68
N VAL A 31 11.82 0.20 -7.87
CA VAL A 31 11.97 -1.19 -8.29
C VAL A 31 10.75 -1.55 -9.14
N SER A 32 10.93 -1.61 -10.46
CA SER A 32 9.97 -2.28 -11.34
C SER A 32 10.28 -3.78 -11.28
N ALA A 33 9.43 -4.55 -10.61
CA ALA A 33 9.49 -6.02 -10.65
C ALA A 33 9.08 -6.52 -12.05
N ALA A 34 9.57 -7.70 -12.43
CA ALA A 34 9.29 -8.31 -13.72
C ALA A 34 7.83 -8.83 -13.77
N PRO A 35 7.22 -8.99 -14.96
CA PRO A 35 5.93 -9.66 -15.09
C PRO A 35 6.03 -11.09 -14.54
N GLY A 36 5.24 -11.43 -13.52
CA GLY A 36 5.19 -12.77 -12.92
C GLY A 36 5.66 -12.88 -11.46
N ASP A 37 6.14 -11.80 -10.84
CA ASP A 37 6.48 -11.80 -9.41
C ASP A 37 5.20 -11.69 -8.56
N TYR A 38 4.73 -12.82 -8.02
CA TYR A 38 3.62 -12.85 -7.07
C TYR A 38 4.12 -12.57 -5.65
N GLN A 39 3.52 -11.60 -4.98
CA GLN A 39 3.74 -11.36 -3.56
C GLN A 39 2.51 -11.81 -2.77
N TYR A 40 2.73 -12.73 -1.83
CA TYR A 40 1.69 -13.17 -0.90
C TYR A 40 1.71 -12.30 0.35
N VAL A 41 0.53 -11.91 0.82
CA VAL A 41 0.33 -11.07 2.00
C VAL A 41 -0.82 -11.61 2.84
N ARG A 42 -0.78 -11.32 4.14
CA ARG A 42 -1.82 -11.76 5.07
C ARG A 42 -2.13 -10.68 6.09
N THR A 43 -3.41 -10.53 6.39
CA THR A 43 -3.89 -9.66 7.48
C THR A 43 -3.35 -10.13 8.84
N VAL A 44 -3.19 -9.22 9.81
CA VAL A 44 -2.72 -9.57 11.17
C VAL A 44 -3.60 -10.63 11.82
N SER A 45 -4.91 -10.62 11.56
CA SER A 45 -5.86 -11.61 12.08
C SER A 45 -5.77 -12.98 11.39
N GLY A 46 -5.11 -13.07 10.24
CA GLY A 46 -5.09 -14.26 9.39
C GLY A 46 -6.41 -14.58 8.69
N ALA A 47 -7.43 -13.71 8.84
CA ALA A 47 -8.77 -13.95 8.29
C ALA A 47 -8.83 -13.80 6.77
N VAL A 48 -7.90 -13.02 6.20
CA VAL A 48 -7.75 -12.80 4.76
C VAL A 48 -6.28 -12.92 4.36
N ARG A 49 -6.03 -13.65 3.28
CA ARG A 49 -4.75 -13.76 2.57
C ARG A 49 -4.94 -13.21 1.16
N CYS A 50 -3.91 -12.60 0.57
CA CYS A 50 -3.98 -12.11 -0.79
C CYS A 50 -2.69 -12.38 -1.56
N VAL A 51 -2.83 -12.52 -2.88
CA VAL A 51 -1.74 -12.56 -3.84
C VAL A 51 -1.79 -11.30 -4.69
N ILE A 52 -0.64 -10.65 -4.86
CA ILE A 52 -0.50 -9.39 -5.58
C ILE A 52 0.50 -9.58 -6.72
N SER A 53 0.06 -9.29 -7.93
CA SER A 53 0.88 -9.18 -9.14
C SER A 53 0.75 -7.76 -9.72
N ALA A 54 1.50 -7.43 -10.77
CA ALA A 54 1.35 -6.13 -11.43
C ALA A 54 -0.07 -5.90 -11.96
N ASP A 55 -0.67 -6.95 -12.52
CA ASP A 55 -1.94 -6.87 -13.24
C ASP A 55 -3.17 -7.19 -12.37
N HIS A 56 -2.99 -7.84 -11.23
CA HIS A 56 -4.10 -8.40 -10.45
C HIS A 56 -3.82 -8.49 -8.95
N VAL A 57 -4.87 -8.26 -8.15
CA VAL A 57 -4.93 -8.62 -6.72
C VAL A 57 -6.05 -9.62 -6.50
N GLY A 58 -5.71 -10.80 -5.98
CA GLY A 58 -6.66 -11.83 -5.58
C GLY A 58 -6.61 -12.06 -4.07
N CYS A 59 -7.73 -11.99 -3.38
CA CYS A 59 -7.84 -12.20 -1.94
C CYS A 59 -8.72 -13.40 -1.62
N GLU A 60 -8.26 -14.23 -0.71
CA GLU A 60 -8.94 -15.39 -0.14
C GLU A 60 -9.37 -15.11 1.30
N ARG A 61 -10.64 -15.35 1.61
CA ARG A 61 -11.12 -15.40 2.99
C ARG A 61 -10.97 -16.82 3.53
N THR A 62 -10.36 -16.95 4.70
CA THR A 62 -10.06 -18.25 5.34
C THR A 62 -11.30 -18.93 5.94
N SER A 63 -12.40 -18.19 6.16
CA SER A 63 -13.65 -18.77 6.70
C SER A 63 -14.42 -19.57 5.65
N ILE A 64 -15.05 -20.66 6.10
CA ILE A 64 -15.94 -21.51 5.30
C ILE A 64 -17.18 -20.78 4.76
N ASP A 65 -17.55 -19.64 5.35
CA ASP A 65 -18.70 -18.86 4.90
C ASP A 65 -18.42 -18.09 3.59
N GLY A 66 -17.15 -17.97 3.18
CA GLY A 66 -16.74 -17.13 2.04
C GLY A 66 -16.98 -15.64 2.28
N PHE A 67 -16.90 -14.82 1.25
CA PHE A 67 -17.14 -13.37 1.39
C PHE A 67 -18.63 -13.06 1.52
N PRO A 68 -19.06 -12.22 2.49
CA PRO A 68 -20.42 -11.71 2.51
C PRO A 68 -20.76 -10.96 1.22
N GLY A 69 -21.95 -11.19 0.66
CA GLY A 69 -22.41 -10.59 -0.60
C GLY A 69 -21.85 -11.22 -1.88
N ALA A 70 -20.90 -12.16 -1.77
CA ALA A 70 -20.44 -12.95 -2.91
C ALA A 70 -21.48 -14.02 -3.32
N PRO A 71 -21.43 -14.53 -4.57
CA PRO A 71 -22.28 -15.64 -5.00
C PRO A 71 -22.14 -16.88 -4.11
N ARG A 72 -23.17 -17.74 -4.10
CA ARG A 72 -23.12 -19.00 -3.36
C ARG A 72 -22.07 -19.95 -3.93
N SER A 73 -21.36 -20.61 -3.02
CA SER A 73 -20.39 -21.64 -3.37
C SER A 73 -21.08 -22.85 -4.02
N GLN A 74 -20.39 -23.49 -4.96
CA GLN A 74 -20.86 -24.74 -5.57
C GLN A 74 -20.28 -25.98 -4.86
N SER A 75 -19.15 -25.84 -4.17
CA SER A 75 -18.48 -26.94 -3.45
C SER A 75 -18.68 -26.93 -1.94
N GLY A 76 -19.18 -25.84 -1.38
CA GLY A 76 -19.32 -25.63 0.06
C GLY A 76 -20.64 -25.00 0.50
N PRO A 77 -20.89 -24.94 1.82
CA PRO A 77 -22.14 -24.40 2.37
C PRO A 77 -22.22 -22.86 2.34
N GLY A 78 -21.09 -22.18 2.12
CA GLY A 78 -20.97 -20.72 2.17
C GLY A 78 -21.14 -20.01 0.83
N ASN A 79 -20.61 -18.81 0.76
CA ASN A 79 -20.36 -18.08 -0.48
C ASN A 79 -18.99 -18.45 -1.04
N VAL A 80 -18.70 -18.02 -2.25
CA VAL A 80 -17.37 -18.15 -2.83
C VAL A 80 -16.34 -17.32 -2.04
N ASN A 81 -15.12 -17.82 -1.93
CA ASN A 81 -14.11 -17.34 -0.98
C ASN A 81 -13.01 -16.46 -1.60
N ILE A 82 -13.00 -16.28 -2.92
CA ILE A 82 -12.05 -15.44 -3.64
C ILE A 82 -12.72 -14.15 -4.11
N ALA A 83 -12.06 -13.02 -3.91
CA ALA A 83 -12.38 -11.75 -4.53
C ALA A 83 -11.14 -11.24 -5.28
N GLY A 84 -11.30 -10.90 -6.55
CA GLY A 84 -10.23 -10.45 -7.43
C GLY A 84 -10.52 -9.09 -8.04
N VAL A 85 -9.48 -8.29 -8.23
CA VAL A 85 -9.56 -7.06 -9.01
C VAL A 85 -8.33 -6.92 -9.90
N ASP A 86 -8.56 -6.63 -11.17
CA ASP A 86 -7.51 -6.31 -12.13
C ASP A 86 -7.06 -4.86 -12.01
N ALA A 87 -5.88 -4.56 -12.54
CA ALA A 87 -5.29 -3.22 -12.51
C ALA A 87 -6.19 -2.15 -13.16
N ASP A 88 -7.08 -2.52 -14.08
CA ASP A 88 -8.05 -1.62 -14.71
C ASP A 88 -9.36 -1.43 -13.90
N GLY A 89 -9.50 -2.14 -12.77
CA GLY A 89 -10.69 -2.11 -11.91
C GLY A 89 -11.73 -3.18 -12.23
N THR A 90 -11.48 -4.08 -13.17
CA THR A 90 -12.38 -5.22 -13.44
C THR A 90 -12.41 -6.12 -12.21
N PHE A 91 -13.59 -6.27 -11.60
CA PHE A 91 -13.79 -7.01 -10.37
C PHE A 91 -14.51 -8.34 -10.63
N ASN A 92 -14.09 -9.40 -9.95
CA ASN A 92 -14.75 -10.69 -9.98
C ASN A 92 -14.70 -11.41 -8.63
N TYR A 93 -15.73 -12.21 -8.37
CA TYR A 93 -15.68 -13.24 -7.34
C TYR A 93 -15.28 -14.59 -7.94
N GLY A 94 -14.72 -15.47 -7.12
CA GLY A 94 -14.34 -16.82 -7.53
C GLY A 94 -14.27 -17.77 -6.35
N GLU A 95 -14.14 -19.06 -6.64
CA GLU A 95 -14.01 -20.12 -5.65
C GLU A 95 -12.70 -20.86 -5.89
N GLY A 96 -11.91 -21.09 -4.83
CA GLY A 96 -10.66 -21.80 -4.97
C GLY A 96 -9.68 -21.54 -3.82
N ASN A 97 -8.41 -21.79 -4.11
CA ASN A 97 -7.30 -21.51 -3.19
C ASN A 97 -6.24 -20.68 -3.92
N ILE A 98 -5.79 -19.58 -3.33
CA ILE A 98 -4.77 -18.71 -3.95
C ILE A 98 -3.36 -19.31 -3.93
N GLY A 99 -3.14 -20.41 -3.22
CA GLY A 99 -1.83 -21.03 -3.04
C GLY A 99 -0.95 -20.28 -2.04
N GLY A 100 0.36 -20.37 -2.24
CA GLY A 100 1.37 -19.78 -1.34
C GLY A 100 1.65 -20.61 -0.10
N VAL A 101 2.86 -20.47 0.45
CA VAL A 101 3.26 -21.09 1.72
C VAL A 101 3.29 -20.04 2.83
N ASP A 102 2.82 -20.41 4.03
CA ASP A 102 2.66 -19.47 5.15
C ASP A 102 3.96 -18.81 5.62
N SER A 103 5.11 -19.45 5.38
CA SER A 103 6.44 -19.00 5.82
C SER A 103 7.03 -17.86 4.97
N GLY A 104 6.40 -17.49 3.86
CA GLY A 104 6.84 -16.42 2.96
C GLY A 104 5.87 -15.25 2.81
N GLU A 105 4.75 -15.27 3.53
CA GLU A 105 3.75 -14.19 3.43
C GLU A 105 4.16 -12.96 4.24
N VAL A 106 3.96 -11.78 3.66
CA VAL A 106 4.15 -10.53 4.37
C VAL A 106 2.91 -10.23 5.19
N THR A 107 3.07 -10.11 6.50
CA THR A 107 2.00 -9.65 7.39
C THR A 107 1.74 -8.16 7.17
N LEU A 108 0.46 -7.81 6.98
CA LEU A 108 0.00 -6.45 6.75
C LEU A 108 -0.32 -5.76 8.08
N ASP A 109 0.71 -5.22 8.73
CA ASP A 109 0.55 -4.43 9.95
C ASP A 109 -0.30 -3.17 9.72
N TYR A 110 -1.29 -2.95 10.59
CA TYR A 110 -2.21 -1.83 10.47
C TYR A 110 -1.49 -0.47 10.52
N GLY A 111 -1.95 0.47 9.70
CA GLY A 111 -1.40 1.81 9.62
C GLY A 111 -0.06 1.92 8.86
N ARG A 112 0.52 0.80 8.42
CA ARG A 112 1.69 0.80 7.54
C ARG A 112 1.25 0.76 6.08
N ILE A 113 1.83 1.63 5.26
CA ILE A 113 1.61 1.61 3.80
C ILE A 113 2.61 0.64 3.17
N PHE A 114 2.11 -0.28 2.35
CA PHE A 114 2.93 -1.19 1.55
C PHE A 114 2.80 -0.81 0.07
N ARG A 115 3.91 -0.91 -0.67
CA ARG A 115 3.95 -0.71 -2.12
C ARG A 115 4.47 -1.99 -2.75
N ILE A 116 3.62 -2.66 -3.50
CA ILE A 116 3.87 -4.01 -4.00
C ILE A 116 3.40 -4.05 -5.45
N ASN A 117 4.31 -4.29 -6.39
CA ASN A 117 3.99 -4.47 -7.82
C ASN A 117 3.08 -3.38 -8.41
N GLY A 118 3.28 -2.11 -8.05
CA GLY A 118 2.43 -1.00 -8.54
C GLY A 118 1.07 -0.88 -7.84
N TRP A 119 0.90 -1.54 -6.70
CA TRP A 119 -0.25 -1.39 -5.81
C TRP A 119 0.16 -0.73 -4.50
N THR A 120 -0.59 0.30 -4.12
CA THR A 120 -0.60 0.82 -2.75
C THR A 120 -1.58 0.00 -1.91
N VAL A 121 -1.06 -0.63 -0.86
CA VAL A 121 -1.83 -1.43 0.10
C VAL A 121 -1.87 -0.72 1.44
N LEU A 122 -3.09 -0.42 1.91
CA LEU A 122 -3.36 0.23 3.18
C LEU A 122 -4.25 -0.68 4.05
N PRO A 123 -3.64 -1.50 4.93
CA PRO A 123 -4.36 -2.28 5.91
C PRO A 123 -4.81 -1.40 7.09
N SER A 124 -6.09 -1.53 7.45
CA SER A 124 -6.70 -0.93 8.63
C SER A 124 -7.57 -1.94 9.36
N PHE A 125 -8.15 -1.53 10.49
CA PHE A 125 -9.08 -2.36 11.24
C PHE A 125 -10.37 -2.66 10.45
N ASP A 126 -10.81 -1.73 9.60
CA ASP A 126 -12.03 -1.85 8.81
C ASP A 126 -11.85 -2.68 7.54
N GLY A 127 -10.59 -2.96 7.15
CA GLY A 127 -10.25 -3.73 5.97
C GLY A 127 -8.92 -3.33 5.37
N THR A 128 -8.52 -4.02 4.30
CA THR A 128 -7.32 -3.71 3.54
C THR A 128 -7.70 -3.11 2.21
N ARG A 129 -7.26 -1.88 1.97
CA ARG A 129 -7.46 -1.19 0.69
C ARG A 129 -6.30 -1.48 -0.24
N PHE A 130 -6.60 -1.98 -1.43
CA PHE A 130 -5.67 -2.15 -2.53
C PHE A 130 -6.01 -1.13 -3.59
N THR A 131 -5.04 -0.32 -4.00
CA THR A 131 -5.20 0.71 -5.04
C THR A 131 -4.09 0.53 -6.06
N ASN A 132 -4.42 0.33 -7.32
CA ASN A 132 -3.45 0.31 -8.39
C ASN A 132 -2.94 1.75 -8.61
N ASP A 133 -1.63 1.94 -8.60
CA ASP A 133 -1.01 3.25 -8.63
C ASP A 133 -1.18 3.93 -10.01
N ALA A 134 -1.38 3.17 -11.08
CA ALA A 134 -1.53 3.70 -12.44
C ALA A 134 -2.98 4.10 -12.76
N SER A 135 -3.96 3.26 -12.37
CA SER A 135 -5.37 3.50 -12.70
C SER A 135 -6.16 4.20 -11.58
N GLY A 136 -5.66 4.15 -10.33
CA GLY A 136 -6.40 4.58 -9.14
C GLY A 136 -7.58 3.68 -8.77
N ARG A 137 -7.73 2.53 -9.44
CA ARG A 137 -8.78 1.53 -9.21
C ARG A 137 -8.35 0.48 -8.19
N GLY A 138 -9.31 -0.25 -7.63
CA GLY A 138 -8.99 -1.41 -6.82
C GLY A 138 -10.15 -1.86 -5.96
N MET A 139 -9.85 -2.34 -4.75
CA MET A 139 -10.87 -2.82 -3.83
C MET A 139 -10.49 -2.64 -2.36
N LEU A 140 -11.52 -2.49 -1.52
CA LEU A 140 -11.43 -2.65 -0.07
C LEU A 140 -11.91 -4.05 0.30
N VAL A 141 -11.06 -4.83 0.98
CA VAL A 141 -11.37 -6.21 1.40
C VAL A 141 -11.43 -6.27 2.92
N SER A 142 -12.52 -6.78 3.46
CA SER A 142 -12.67 -7.05 4.89
C SER A 142 -13.43 -8.35 5.14
N ILE A 143 -13.54 -8.75 6.41
CA ILE A 143 -14.34 -9.91 6.80
C ILE A 143 -15.85 -9.66 6.68
N ASP A 144 -16.26 -8.39 6.57
CA ASP A 144 -17.66 -7.96 6.42
C ASP A 144 -18.08 -7.82 4.95
N GLY A 145 -17.12 -7.82 4.02
CA GLY A 145 -17.40 -7.81 2.58
C GLY A 145 -16.25 -7.27 1.75
N VAL A 146 -16.50 -7.12 0.45
CA VAL A 146 -15.56 -6.56 -0.53
C VAL A 146 -16.24 -5.45 -1.32
N THR A 147 -15.54 -4.33 -1.51
CA THR A 147 -16.04 -3.17 -2.26
C THR A 147 -15.01 -2.70 -3.29
N PRO A 148 -15.24 -2.90 -4.60
CA PRO A 148 -14.38 -2.34 -5.65
C PRO A 148 -14.64 -0.85 -5.87
N PHE A 149 -13.67 -0.13 -6.48
CA PHE A 149 -13.78 1.30 -6.83
C PHE A 149 -12.95 1.67 -8.07
#